data_AF-A0A562TAH4-F1
#
_entry.id   AF-A0A562TAH4-F1
#
_cell.length_a   1.000
_cell.length_b   1.000
_cell.length_c   1.000
_cell.angle_alpha   90.00
_cell.angle_beta   90.00
_cell.angle_gamma   90.00
#
_symmetry.space_group_name_H-M   'P 1'
#
loop_
_entity.id
_entity.type
_entity.pdbx_description
1 polymer ?
#
loop_
_entity_poly.entity_id
_entity_poly.type
_entity_poly.pdbx_seq_one_letter_code
_entity_poly.pdbx_strand_id
1 'polypeptide(L)'
;MSITINLKDYSALKPASGTVWITGWINGGDSAQFKVLQSNGTFEAPPAGGGVPFLKVDSLSSITLDEATNGANRLMFVVSQDKPAPLSITNFSPKPYTQYPYMAAPGVAPAGPYDIFEFGMNAAFDLSAVNGFGLNLGFSATGPDGAMYRYGVRETVTRKQVQSAYSAFIENEKKHFEGAEYFKELLYTGALPGSGYTPPMIGDEFFAICDPNDMLAAKTANYGGTTTDPLSTYWDDTVTALFKHGNMVSIALGAANYLGIALDTSRLSAPPAVPANCTSTAFQFDIKGEHKYIFQPESGLRTAEFVFRQSGFTTPGYGSDPIISQLQNNLIEAICRGVVLDGVKDPNGASTNNGFSTTAWNNDANWYKAGSTCHYYAKFLHCSDTDGKDYRTSNTQPIFYGGSAYGFSMDENPANWPASAAQVPSKTPFNISSGTVDLWVGPYENQTHKRPNTGQYAFGFGTGCEALAPVVIDGQTYKASGEGAIGGVLPDLPHWTKMEFHGPGSGHYIWIKNGQVATGDCLSKPVEQPQKTPHVFAWPAGTDWKPGATPPQKPSA
;
A
#
# COMPACT_ATOMS: atom_id res chain seq x y z
N MET A 1 -5.21 -28.37 -7.00
CA MET A 1 -5.69 -27.10 -6.43
C MET A 1 -5.09 -25.99 -7.28
N SER A 2 -5.85 -24.95 -7.59
CA SER A 2 -5.37 -23.86 -8.45
C SER A 2 -5.93 -22.53 -7.97
N ILE A 3 -5.11 -21.49 -8.06
CA ILE A 3 -5.45 -20.10 -7.77
C ILE A 3 -5.49 -19.36 -9.11
N THR A 4 -6.60 -18.70 -9.38
CA THR A 4 -6.75 -17.79 -10.52
C THR A 4 -6.69 -16.36 -10.02
N ILE A 5 -5.70 -15.59 -10.48
CA ILE A 5 -5.57 -14.17 -10.20
C ILE A 5 -6.12 -13.42 -11.41
N ASN A 6 -7.31 -12.83 -11.29
CA ASN A 6 -7.85 -11.95 -12.32
C ASN A 6 -7.16 -10.59 -12.23
N LEU A 7 -6.71 -10.08 -13.37
CA LEU A 7 -6.09 -8.76 -13.44
C LEU A 7 -7.12 -7.73 -13.88
N LYS A 8 -7.16 -6.59 -13.19
CA LYS A 8 -8.03 -5.46 -13.53
C LYS A 8 -7.23 -4.17 -13.67
N ASP A 9 -7.22 -3.61 -14.87
CA ASP A 9 -6.60 -2.31 -15.14
C ASP A 9 -7.64 -1.19 -14.98
N TYR A 10 -7.61 -0.50 -13.84
CA TYR A 10 -8.40 0.71 -13.59
C TYR A 10 -7.56 1.98 -13.73
N SER A 11 -6.36 1.89 -14.30
CA SER A 11 -5.43 3.02 -14.39
C SER A 11 -5.98 4.21 -15.19
N ALA A 12 -6.90 3.94 -16.13
CA ALA A 12 -7.46 4.91 -17.08
C ALA A 12 -6.39 5.67 -17.87
N LEU A 13 -5.19 5.08 -18.02
CA LEU A 13 -4.08 5.64 -18.78
C LEU A 13 -4.37 5.55 -20.28
N LYS A 14 -4.15 6.65 -21.00
CA LYS A 14 -4.07 6.63 -22.45
C LYS A 14 -2.75 5.97 -22.87
N PRO A 15 -2.67 5.29 -24.03
CA PRO A 15 -1.41 4.69 -24.47
C PRO A 15 -0.23 5.67 -24.58
N ALA A 16 -0.47 6.91 -25.03
CA ALA A 16 0.55 7.98 -25.05
C ALA A 16 0.96 8.44 -23.63
N SER A 17 0.15 8.08 -22.64
CA SER A 17 0.31 8.29 -21.20
C SER A 17 1.46 7.56 -20.53
N GLY A 18 1.53 6.30 -20.91
CA GLY A 18 1.88 5.23 -19.99
C GLY A 18 0.98 4.04 -20.24
N THR A 19 1.52 2.86 -19.96
CA THR A 19 0.85 1.57 -20.02
C THR A 19 1.19 0.82 -18.73
N VAL A 20 0.24 0.06 -18.19
CA VAL A 20 0.51 -0.83 -17.06
C VAL A 20 1.13 -2.13 -17.58
N TRP A 21 2.34 -2.40 -17.13
CA TRP A 21 3.09 -3.61 -17.40
C TRP A 21 3.19 -4.46 -16.14
N ILE A 22 3.22 -5.77 -16.33
CA ILE A 22 3.42 -6.74 -15.27
C ILE A 22 4.55 -7.70 -15.67
N THR A 23 5.39 -8.05 -14.70
CA THR A 23 6.31 -9.17 -14.79
C THR A 23 6.15 -10.04 -13.55
N GLY A 24 6.51 -11.32 -13.64
CA GLY A 24 6.30 -12.24 -12.54
C GLY A 24 7.22 -13.43 -12.56
N TRP A 25 7.51 -13.96 -11.39
CA TRP A 25 8.29 -15.17 -11.22
C TRP A 25 7.88 -15.94 -9.96
N ILE A 26 8.10 -17.25 -9.99
CA ILE A 26 7.95 -18.14 -8.84
C ILE A 26 9.25 -18.92 -8.60
N ASN A 27 9.44 -19.36 -7.36
CA ASN A 27 10.56 -20.24 -6.97
C ASN A 27 11.96 -19.67 -7.31
N GLY A 28 12.12 -18.35 -7.12
CA GLY A 28 13.43 -17.70 -7.29
C GLY A 28 14.50 -18.33 -6.39
N GLY A 29 15.69 -18.53 -6.95
CA GLY A 29 16.85 -19.10 -6.26
C GLY A 29 17.01 -20.62 -6.41
N ASP A 30 16.04 -21.33 -6.99
CA ASP A 30 16.13 -22.76 -7.32
C ASP A 30 16.11 -22.97 -8.84
N SER A 31 17.20 -23.51 -9.39
CA SER A 31 17.34 -23.73 -10.82
C SER A 31 16.35 -24.72 -11.42
N ALA A 32 15.90 -25.70 -10.65
CA ALA A 32 15.01 -26.74 -11.10
C ALA A 32 13.54 -26.28 -11.10
N GLN A 33 13.23 -25.23 -10.33
CA GLN A 33 11.86 -24.80 -10.09
C GLN A 33 11.56 -23.37 -10.56
N PHE A 34 12.59 -22.57 -10.86
CA PHE A 34 12.43 -21.18 -11.26
C PHE A 34 11.64 -21.05 -12.56
N LYS A 35 10.54 -20.31 -12.49
CA LYS A 35 9.63 -20.08 -13.61
C LYS A 35 9.24 -18.61 -13.68
N VAL A 36 8.93 -18.15 -14.88
CA VAL A 36 8.55 -16.77 -15.19
C VAL A 36 7.17 -16.73 -15.81
N LEU A 37 6.46 -15.63 -15.58
CA LEU A 37 5.13 -15.38 -16.11
C LEU A 37 5.17 -15.29 -17.64
N GLN A 38 4.27 -16.03 -18.29
CA GLN A 38 4.11 -16.07 -19.74
C GLN A 38 2.85 -15.32 -20.20
N SER A 39 2.76 -15.03 -21.50
CA SER A 39 1.63 -14.28 -22.09
C SER A 39 0.29 -15.01 -22.05
N ASN A 40 0.29 -16.33 -21.81
CA ASN A 40 -0.91 -17.15 -21.59
C ASN A 40 -1.38 -17.11 -20.11
N GLY A 41 -0.67 -16.40 -19.23
CA GLY A 41 -1.00 -16.31 -17.81
C GLY A 41 -0.49 -17.45 -16.95
N THR A 42 0.36 -18.36 -17.45
CA THR A 42 0.97 -19.44 -16.65
C THR A 42 2.43 -19.12 -16.30
N PHE A 43 3.02 -19.93 -15.41
CA PHE A 43 4.43 -19.88 -15.08
C PHE A 43 5.18 -21.03 -15.77
N GLU A 44 6.18 -20.69 -16.57
CA GLU A 44 6.98 -21.66 -17.32
C GLU A 44 8.47 -21.35 -17.19
N ALA A 45 9.33 -22.30 -17.58
CA ALA A 45 10.77 -22.08 -17.57
C ALA A 45 11.14 -20.83 -18.39
N PRO A 46 12.11 -20.02 -17.95
CA PRO A 46 12.52 -18.83 -18.69
C PRO A 46 13.03 -19.21 -20.09
N PRO A 47 12.77 -18.39 -21.12
CA PRO A 47 13.31 -18.63 -22.45
C PRO A 47 14.83 -18.74 -22.41
N ALA A 48 15.42 -19.62 -23.23
CA ALA A 48 16.87 -19.78 -23.28
C ALA A 48 17.56 -18.44 -23.66
N GLY A 49 18.43 -17.94 -22.78
CA GLY A 49 19.09 -16.64 -22.92
C GLY A 49 18.17 -15.42 -22.72
N GLY A 50 16.91 -15.64 -22.34
CA GLY A 50 15.93 -14.59 -22.05
C GLY A 50 15.95 -14.12 -20.60
N GLY A 51 15.39 -12.93 -20.35
CA GLY A 51 15.10 -12.42 -19.00
C GLY A 51 13.65 -12.70 -18.58
N VAL A 52 13.24 -12.16 -17.43
CA VAL A 52 11.83 -12.17 -17.01
C VAL A 52 11.06 -11.14 -17.84
N PRO A 53 10.08 -11.53 -18.66
CA PRO A 53 9.44 -10.62 -19.60
C PRO A 53 8.44 -9.69 -18.89
N PHE A 54 8.24 -8.51 -19.47
CA PHE A 54 7.10 -7.65 -19.16
C PHE A 54 5.96 -7.89 -20.15
N LEU A 55 4.75 -7.99 -19.61
CA LEU A 55 3.50 -8.25 -20.32
C LEU A 55 2.54 -7.10 -20.05
N LYS A 56 1.69 -6.77 -21.02
CA LYS A 56 0.72 -5.69 -20.86
C LYS A 56 -0.46 -6.20 -20.02
N VAL A 57 -0.85 -5.49 -18.97
CA VAL A 57 -1.91 -5.97 -18.06
C VAL A 57 -3.23 -6.20 -18.80
N ASP A 58 -3.65 -5.28 -19.67
CA ASP A 58 -4.88 -5.40 -20.46
C ASP A 58 -4.88 -6.56 -21.49
N SER A 59 -3.70 -7.14 -21.75
CA SER A 59 -3.55 -8.31 -22.64
C SER A 59 -3.62 -9.64 -21.90
N LEU A 60 -3.60 -9.62 -20.56
CA LEU A 60 -3.67 -10.79 -19.68
C LEU A 60 -5.00 -10.79 -18.94
N SER A 61 -5.91 -11.70 -19.30
CA SER A 61 -7.20 -11.81 -18.60
C SER A 61 -7.06 -12.34 -17.17
N SER A 62 -6.13 -13.27 -16.94
CA SER A 62 -5.86 -13.86 -15.64
C SER A 62 -4.48 -14.53 -15.58
N ILE A 63 -3.99 -14.78 -14.37
CA ILE A 63 -2.81 -15.58 -14.07
C ILE A 63 -3.25 -16.84 -13.33
N THR A 64 -2.70 -17.99 -13.70
CA THR A 64 -2.96 -19.28 -13.05
C THR A 64 -1.74 -19.73 -12.27
N LEU A 65 -1.94 -20.04 -10.99
CA LEU A 65 -0.97 -20.72 -10.14
C LEU A 65 -1.54 -22.08 -9.73
N ASP A 66 -0.96 -23.16 -10.23
CA ASP A 66 -1.43 -24.54 -10.02
C ASP A 66 -0.33 -25.48 -9.50
N GLU A 67 0.83 -24.92 -9.13
CA GLU A 67 1.98 -25.65 -8.62
C GLU A 67 2.43 -25.17 -7.25
N ALA A 68 3.21 -26.00 -6.56
CA ALA A 68 3.81 -25.65 -5.28
C ALA A 68 4.84 -24.53 -5.46
N THR A 69 4.90 -23.63 -4.48
CA THR A 69 5.85 -22.53 -4.48
C THR A 69 6.64 -22.45 -3.18
N ASN A 70 7.81 -21.81 -3.20
CA ASN A 70 8.61 -21.53 -2.01
C ASN A 70 8.08 -20.34 -1.16
N GLY A 71 6.95 -19.74 -1.55
CA GLY A 71 6.33 -18.61 -0.86
C GLY A 71 6.99 -17.24 -1.10
N ALA A 72 8.09 -17.19 -1.86
CA ALA A 72 8.83 -15.96 -2.17
C ALA A 72 8.61 -15.52 -3.63
N ASN A 73 7.34 -15.53 -4.07
CA ASN A 73 6.99 -15.20 -5.45
C ASN A 73 6.52 -13.76 -5.56
N ARG A 74 6.76 -13.15 -6.71
CA ARG A 74 6.42 -11.74 -6.93
C ARG A 74 5.76 -11.53 -8.28
N LEU A 75 4.73 -10.69 -8.27
CA LEU A 75 4.30 -9.94 -9.43
C LEU A 75 4.77 -8.50 -9.24
N MET A 76 5.50 -7.95 -10.19
CA MET A 76 5.93 -6.56 -10.17
C MET A 76 5.20 -5.80 -11.27
N PHE A 77 4.52 -4.73 -10.88
CA PHE A 77 3.79 -3.83 -11.76
C PHE A 77 4.61 -2.59 -12.02
N VAL A 78 4.60 -2.10 -13.24
CA VAL A 78 5.34 -0.90 -13.66
C VAL A 78 4.46 -0.10 -14.60
N VAL A 79 4.41 1.21 -14.42
CA VAL A 79 3.76 2.10 -15.38
C VAL A 79 4.80 2.86 -16.17
N SER A 80 4.85 2.66 -17.48
CA SER A 80 5.83 3.29 -18.37
C SER A 80 5.24 3.56 -19.75
N GLN A 81 5.76 4.58 -20.45
CA GLN A 81 5.34 4.91 -21.82
C GLN A 81 5.73 3.80 -22.80
N ASP A 82 6.96 3.33 -22.68
CA ASP A 82 7.50 2.23 -23.48
C ASP A 82 7.46 0.91 -22.73
N LYS A 83 7.48 -0.20 -23.47
CA LYS A 83 7.62 -1.54 -22.90
C LYS A 83 8.94 -1.66 -22.13
N PRO A 84 8.93 -2.01 -20.83
CA PRO A 84 10.17 -2.21 -20.10
C PRO A 84 10.99 -3.38 -20.67
N ALA A 85 12.32 -3.26 -20.59
CA ALA A 85 13.22 -4.35 -20.94
C ALA A 85 13.03 -5.54 -19.96
N PRO A 86 13.17 -6.79 -20.43
CA PRO A 86 13.12 -7.95 -19.53
C PRO A 86 14.12 -7.85 -18.38
N LEU A 87 13.74 -8.29 -17.18
CA LEU A 87 14.67 -8.33 -16.05
C LEU A 87 15.73 -9.41 -16.29
N SER A 88 17.01 -9.05 -16.17
CA SER A 88 18.08 -10.03 -16.24
C SER A 88 17.99 -11.05 -15.11
N ILE A 89 18.34 -12.30 -15.39
CA ILE A 89 18.36 -13.39 -14.41
C ILE A 89 19.81 -13.65 -13.99
N THR A 90 20.05 -13.83 -12.69
CA THR A 90 21.35 -14.25 -12.15
C THR A 90 21.08 -15.26 -11.04
N ASN A 91 21.71 -16.44 -11.12
CA ASN A 91 21.49 -17.54 -10.18
C ASN A 91 19.99 -17.85 -9.98
N PHE A 92 19.25 -17.98 -11.08
CA PHE A 92 17.82 -18.32 -11.08
C PHE A 92 16.97 -17.34 -10.24
N SER A 93 17.43 -16.10 -10.15
CA SER A 93 16.74 -15.01 -9.49
C SER A 93 16.75 -13.79 -10.41
N PRO A 94 15.62 -13.10 -10.58
CA PRO A 94 15.61 -11.84 -11.30
C PRO A 94 16.45 -10.81 -10.55
N LYS A 95 17.19 -9.97 -11.28
CA LYS A 95 17.74 -8.74 -10.71
C LYS A 95 16.61 -7.71 -10.68
N PRO A 96 16.01 -7.41 -9.52
CA PRO A 96 14.93 -6.44 -9.44
C PRO A 96 15.44 -5.03 -9.77
N TYR A 97 14.51 -4.10 -9.95
CA TYR A 97 14.87 -2.68 -9.99
C TYR A 97 15.59 -2.27 -8.71
N THR A 98 16.50 -1.31 -8.85
CA THR A 98 17.07 -0.66 -7.68
C THR A 98 15.95 0.04 -6.92
N GLN A 99 15.92 -0.17 -5.61
CA GLN A 99 14.99 0.42 -4.68
C GLN A 99 15.10 1.95 -4.70
N TYR A 100 13.96 2.64 -4.74
CA TYR A 100 13.89 4.10 -4.70
C TYR A 100 13.98 4.61 -3.25
N PRO A 101 14.37 5.87 -3.00
CA PRO A 101 14.71 6.92 -3.98
C PRO A 101 16.15 6.86 -4.47
N TYR A 102 16.48 7.69 -5.46
CA TYR A 102 17.77 7.66 -6.14
C TYR A 102 18.56 8.96 -5.93
N MET A 103 19.71 8.87 -5.26
CA MET A 103 20.69 9.97 -5.19
C MET A 103 21.60 10.03 -6.43
N ALA A 104 21.78 8.90 -7.11
CA ALA A 104 22.50 8.76 -8.36
C ALA A 104 21.76 7.80 -9.29
N ALA A 105 22.22 7.65 -10.54
CA ALA A 105 21.61 6.71 -11.47
C ALA A 105 21.56 5.29 -10.86
N PRO A 106 20.38 4.65 -10.83
CA PRO A 106 20.22 3.30 -10.27
C PRO A 106 20.97 2.25 -11.08
N GLY A 107 21.40 1.17 -10.41
CA GLY A 107 22.10 0.06 -11.05
C GLY A 107 21.20 -0.72 -12.03
N VAL A 108 19.94 -0.94 -11.66
CA VAL A 108 18.89 -1.41 -12.58
C VAL A 108 17.78 -0.37 -12.54
N ALA A 109 17.73 0.48 -13.56
CA ALA A 109 16.77 1.57 -13.63
C ALA A 109 15.34 1.05 -13.88
N PRO A 110 14.35 1.50 -13.10
CA PRO A 110 12.95 1.24 -13.43
C PRO A 110 12.56 2.05 -14.67
N ALA A 111 11.60 1.55 -15.45
CA ALA A 111 11.03 2.28 -16.58
C ALA A 111 9.99 3.34 -16.16
N GLY A 112 9.56 3.31 -14.89
CA GLY A 112 8.57 4.20 -14.29
C GLY A 112 8.23 3.78 -12.86
N PRO A 113 7.21 4.38 -12.24
CA PRO A 113 6.71 3.97 -10.93
C PRO A 113 6.37 2.48 -10.92
N TYR A 114 6.72 1.80 -9.83
CA TYR A 114 6.53 0.35 -9.72
C TYR A 114 6.18 -0.07 -8.31
N ASP A 115 5.52 -1.21 -8.19
CA ASP A 115 5.12 -1.81 -6.92
C ASP A 115 4.99 -3.32 -7.05
N ILE A 116 4.92 -4.03 -5.92
CA ILE A 116 4.96 -5.49 -5.88
C ILE A 116 3.75 -6.09 -5.17
N PHE A 117 3.37 -7.27 -5.64
CA PHE A 117 2.43 -8.15 -5.00
C PHE A 117 3.12 -9.47 -4.70
N GLU A 118 3.14 -9.86 -3.42
CA GLU A 118 3.76 -11.09 -2.94
C GLU A 118 2.68 -12.16 -2.74
N PHE A 119 2.95 -13.36 -3.25
CA PHE A 119 1.96 -14.43 -3.32
C PHE A 119 2.62 -15.81 -3.28
N GLY A 120 1.84 -16.86 -3.04
CA GLY A 120 2.34 -18.24 -3.16
C GLY A 120 1.30 -19.31 -2.88
N MET A 121 1.48 -20.50 -3.46
CA MET A 121 0.60 -21.63 -3.21
C MET A 121 0.66 -22.01 -1.74
N ASN A 122 -0.50 -22.00 -1.06
CA ASN A 122 -0.63 -22.21 0.38
C ASN A 122 0.09 -21.15 1.24
N ALA A 123 0.17 -19.90 0.76
CA ALA A 123 0.73 -18.77 1.50
C ALA A 123 -0.29 -17.65 1.70
N ALA A 124 -0.03 -16.76 2.67
CA ALA A 124 -0.71 -15.48 2.75
C ALA A 124 -0.28 -14.59 1.58
N PHE A 125 -1.18 -13.73 1.10
CA PHE A 125 -0.92 -12.78 0.02
C PHE A 125 -0.85 -11.38 0.60
N ASP A 126 -0.01 -10.53 0.02
CA ASP A 126 0.18 -9.17 0.49
C ASP A 126 0.64 -8.19 -0.60
N LEU A 127 0.45 -6.91 -0.28
CA LEU A 127 0.99 -5.77 -1.01
C LEU A 127 1.99 -5.10 -0.08
N SER A 128 3.28 -5.25 -0.41
CA SER A 128 4.34 -4.79 0.47
C SER A 128 4.68 -3.33 0.18
N ALA A 129 4.40 -2.45 1.16
CA ALA A 129 4.82 -1.05 1.15
C ALA A 129 6.07 -0.84 2.03
N VAL A 130 6.77 -1.93 2.38
CA VAL A 130 7.96 -1.91 3.26
C VAL A 130 9.11 -1.15 2.61
N ASN A 131 9.20 -1.20 1.29
CA ASN A 131 10.22 -0.57 0.47
C ASN A 131 9.67 0.67 -0.27
N GLY A 132 8.66 1.28 0.34
CA GLY A 132 7.90 2.39 -0.20
C GLY A 132 6.63 1.98 -0.93
N PHE A 133 5.83 2.99 -1.30
CA PHE A 133 4.55 2.85 -1.98
C PHE A 133 4.63 3.49 -3.36
N GLY A 134 4.55 2.67 -4.40
CA GLY A 134 4.86 3.08 -5.76
C GLY A 134 3.67 3.09 -6.70
N LEU A 135 2.66 2.23 -6.53
CA LEU A 135 1.45 2.12 -7.36
C LEU A 135 0.20 1.91 -6.51
N ASN A 136 -0.97 2.37 -6.98
CA ASN A 136 -2.25 2.14 -6.30
C ASN A 136 -2.72 0.69 -6.53
N LEU A 137 -1.97 -0.28 -6.04
CA LEU A 137 -2.36 -1.69 -6.10
C LEU A 137 -3.40 -2.00 -5.03
N GLY A 138 -4.30 -2.92 -5.34
CA GLY A 138 -5.23 -3.50 -4.39
C GLY A 138 -5.66 -4.89 -4.83
N PHE A 139 -6.09 -5.73 -3.90
CA PHE A 139 -6.60 -7.05 -4.24
C PHE A 139 -7.75 -7.49 -3.34
N SER A 140 -8.48 -8.50 -3.78
CA SER A 140 -9.48 -9.17 -2.97
C SER A 140 -9.36 -10.68 -3.06
N ALA A 141 -9.64 -11.36 -1.95
CA ALA A 141 -9.61 -12.80 -1.83
C ALA A 141 -10.83 -13.28 -1.03
N THR A 142 -11.36 -14.45 -1.40
CA THR A 142 -12.42 -15.10 -0.62
C THR A 142 -11.78 -15.98 0.44
N GLY A 143 -12.12 -15.74 1.71
CA GLY A 143 -11.61 -16.52 2.83
C GLY A 143 -12.25 -17.90 2.96
N PRO A 144 -11.72 -18.76 3.83
CA PRO A 144 -12.28 -20.09 4.10
C PRO A 144 -13.72 -20.06 4.65
N ASP A 145 -14.13 -18.93 5.24
CA ASP A 145 -15.48 -18.66 5.73
C ASP A 145 -16.45 -18.20 4.62
N GLY A 146 -15.96 -18.05 3.39
CA GLY A 146 -16.72 -17.55 2.24
C GLY A 146 -16.84 -16.03 2.17
N ALA A 147 -16.24 -15.28 3.11
CA ALA A 147 -16.27 -13.83 3.10
C ALA A 147 -15.23 -13.26 2.12
N MET A 148 -15.56 -12.13 1.47
CA MET A 148 -14.62 -11.41 0.61
C MET A 148 -13.82 -10.41 1.45
N TYR A 149 -12.50 -10.55 1.41
CA TYR A 149 -11.55 -9.63 2.04
C TYR A 149 -10.91 -8.76 0.98
N ARG A 150 -10.64 -7.49 1.29
CA ARG A 150 -10.02 -6.52 0.38
C ARG A 150 -8.82 -5.86 1.05
N TYR A 151 -7.78 -5.63 0.26
CA TYR A 151 -6.50 -5.08 0.69
C TYR A 151 -5.95 -4.07 -0.32
N GLY A 152 -5.01 -3.25 0.12
CA GLY A 152 -4.39 -2.19 -0.66
C GLY A 152 -5.29 -0.99 -0.91
N VAL A 153 -4.98 -0.21 -1.93
CA VAL A 153 -5.70 1.02 -2.27
C VAL A 153 -7.05 0.70 -2.90
N ARG A 154 -8.06 1.44 -2.44
CA ARG A 154 -9.40 1.38 -3.03
C ARG A 154 -9.38 1.74 -4.51
N GLU A 155 -10.09 0.97 -5.33
CA GLU A 155 -10.13 1.11 -6.78
C GLU A 155 -10.65 2.47 -7.28
N THR A 156 -11.34 3.23 -6.42
CA THR A 156 -11.85 4.57 -6.74
C THR A 156 -10.90 5.71 -6.39
N VAL A 157 -9.78 5.44 -5.72
CA VAL A 157 -8.83 6.47 -5.26
C VAL A 157 -7.71 6.63 -6.28
N THR A 158 -7.55 7.85 -6.80
CA THR A 158 -6.52 8.14 -7.80
C THR A 158 -5.15 8.29 -7.15
N ARG A 159 -4.09 8.05 -7.91
CA ARG A 159 -2.72 8.31 -7.47
C ARG A 159 -2.51 9.76 -7.04
N LYS A 160 -3.01 10.75 -7.78
CA LYS A 160 -2.97 12.14 -7.32
C LYS A 160 -3.68 12.37 -6.00
N GLN A 161 -4.84 11.73 -5.78
CA GLN A 161 -5.52 11.84 -4.48
C GLN A 161 -4.62 11.32 -3.36
N VAL A 162 -3.89 10.21 -3.56
CA VAL A 162 -2.90 9.73 -2.59
C VAL A 162 -1.77 10.75 -2.39
N GLN A 163 -1.21 11.31 -3.47
CA GLN A 163 -0.17 12.35 -3.40
C GLN A 163 -0.61 13.59 -2.61
N SER A 164 -1.79 14.12 -2.92
CA SER A 164 -2.37 15.28 -2.24
C SER A 164 -2.69 14.96 -0.78
N ALA A 165 -3.26 13.77 -0.51
CA ALA A 165 -3.54 13.31 0.83
C ALA A 165 -2.27 13.17 1.67
N TYR A 166 -1.17 12.64 1.12
CA TYR A 166 0.10 12.52 1.85
C TYR A 166 0.62 13.88 2.31
N SER A 167 0.63 14.86 1.39
CA SER A 167 1.04 16.22 1.72
C SER A 167 0.14 16.85 2.78
N ALA A 168 -1.18 16.73 2.64
CA ALA A 168 -2.14 17.24 3.61
C ALA A 168 -2.03 16.54 4.98
N PHE A 169 -1.76 15.23 4.96
CA PHE A 169 -1.60 14.40 6.16
C PHE A 169 -0.41 14.83 7.00
N ILE A 170 0.76 14.99 6.39
CA ILE A 170 1.95 15.47 7.11
C ILE A 170 1.71 16.87 7.69
N GLU A 171 1.11 17.79 6.93
CA GLU A 171 0.79 19.14 7.43
C GLU A 171 -0.26 19.13 8.55
N ASN A 172 -1.18 18.15 8.57
CA ASN A 172 -2.14 17.98 9.65
C ASN A 172 -1.48 17.39 10.90
N GLU A 173 -0.66 16.35 10.77
CA GLU A 173 0.03 15.71 11.89
C GLU A 173 1.05 16.63 12.55
N LYS A 174 1.72 17.47 11.76
CA LYS A 174 2.66 18.50 12.26
C LYS A 174 2.05 19.44 13.29
N LYS A 175 0.74 19.69 13.20
CA LYS A 175 0.00 20.54 14.18
C LYS A 175 -0.02 19.91 15.58
N HIS A 176 0.11 18.59 15.66
CA HIS A 176 0.12 17.84 16.91
C HIS A 176 1.54 17.45 17.33
N PHE A 177 2.45 17.21 16.38
CA PHE A 177 3.85 16.89 16.64
C PHE A 177 4.75 17.35 15.49
N GLU A 178 5.64 18.30 15.77
CA GLU A 178 6.47 18.95 14.76
C GLU A 178 7.35 17.97 13.96
N GLY A 179 7.81 16.88 14.60
CA GLY A 179 8.64 15.85 13.96
C GLY A 179 7.96 15.14 12.78
N ALA A 180 6.64 15.24 12.61
CA ALA A 180 5.95 14.71 11.43
C ALA A 180 6.45 15.35 10.12
N GLU A 181 6.88 16.62 10.13
CA GLU A 181 7.43 17.32 8.95
C GLU A 181 8.63 16.60 8.33
N TYR A 182 9.41 15.85 9.13
CA TYR A 182 10.60 15.15 8.66
C TYR A 182 10.29 14.06 7.63
N PHE A 183 9.02 13.61 7.57
CA PHE A 183 8.55 12.62 6.60
C PHE A 183 8.09 13.26 5.28
N LYS A 184 8.05 14.59 5.16
CA LYS A 184 7.54 15.28 3.96
C LYS A 184 8.29 14.94 2.68
N GLU A 185 9.62 14.84 2.76
CA GLU A 185 10.47 14.57 1.60
C GLU A 185 10.32 13.14 1.06
N LEU A 186 9.68 12.25 1.81
CA LEU A 186 9.36 10.89 1.33
C LEU A 186 8.44 10.92 0.12
N LEU A 187 7.68 11.99 -0.10
CA LEU A 187 6.91 12.17 -1.33
C LEU A 187 7.84 12.46 -2.52
N TYR A 188 8.21 11.41 -3.24
CA TYR A 188 9.22 11.46 -4.29
C TYR A 188 8.60 11.85 -5.63
N THR A 189 8.62 13.15 -5.94
CA THR A 189 7.98 13.74 -7.15
C THR A 189 8.98 14.14 -8.25
N GLY A 190 10.26 13.83 -8.10
CA GLY A 190 11.30 14.26 -9.04
C GLY A 190 12.69 13.88 -8.53
N ALA A 191 13.75 14.57 -8.99
CA ALA A 191 15.09 14.36 -8.46
C ALA A 191 15.16 14.70 -6.96
N LEU A 192 15.90 13.91 -6.18
CA LEU A 192 16.23 14.29 -4.80
C LEU A 192 17.11 15.55 -4.79
N PRO A 193 17.05 16.40 -3.75
CA PRO A 193 17.96 17.52 -3.58
C PRO A 193 19.42 17.09 -3.71
N GLY A 194 20.16 17.74 -4.63
CA GLY A 194 21.57 17.41 -4.90
C GLY A 194 21.80 16.19 -5.81
N SER A 195 20.74 15.49 -6.23
CA SER A 195 20.86 14.41 -7.22
C SER A 195 20.94 14.95 -8.64
N GLY A 196 21.79 14.32 -9.46
CA GLY A 196 21.81 14.53 -10.91
C GLY A 196 20.85 13.62 -11.68
N TYR A 197 20.08 12.76 -10.99
CA TYR A 197 19.19 11.78 -11.60
C TYR A 197 17.73 12.13 -11.32
N THR A 198 16.91 12.14 -12.37
CA THR A 198 15.45 12.27 -12.27
C THR A 198 14.83 10.93 -12.64
N PRO A 199 13.97 10.36 -11.77
CA PRO A 199 13.29 9.12 -12.08
C PRO A 199 12.32 9.32 -13.26
N PRO A 200 12.00 8.26 -14.03
CA PRO A 200 11.03 8.36 -15.12
C PRO A 200 9.61 8.57 -14.56
N MET A 201 9.15 9.82 -14.63
CA MET A 201 7.83 10.24 -14.13
C MET A 201 6.71 9.91 -15.12
N ILE A 202 5.49 9.73 -14.60
CA ILE A 202 4.26 9.63 -15.39
C ILE A 202 3.41 10.89 -15.12
N GLY A 203 3.42 11.82 -16.07
CA GLY A 203 2.75 13.10 -15.90
C GLY A 203 3.36 13.94 -14.76
N ASP A 204 2.50 14.56 -13.96
CA ASP A 204 2.85 15.37 -12.78
C ASP A 204 2.50 14.67 -11.45
N GLU A 205 2.30 13.34 -11.52
CA GLU A 205 2.06 12.49 -10.36
C GLU A 205 3.37 11.98 -9.79
N PHE A 206 3.41 11.74 -8.48
CA PHE A 206 4.58 11.24 -7.76
C PHE A 206 5.12 9.91 -8.34
N PHE A 207 6.42 9.66 -8.16
CA PHE A 207 7.05 8.40 -8.48
C PHE A 207 6.71 7.36 -7.40
N ALA A 208 7.00 7.69 -6.15
CA ALA A 208 6.68 6.86 -4.99
C ALA A 208 6.57 7.70 -3.71
N ILE A 209 5.95 7.15 -2.67
CA ILE A 209 6.17 7.59 -1.30
C ILE A 209 7.23 6.65 -0.75
N CYS A 210 8.45 7.15 -0.60
CA CYS A 210 9.58 6.36 -0.10
C CYS A 210 9.35 5.96 1.35
N ASP A 211 9.79 4.77 1.74
CA ASP A 211 9.95 4.48 3.15
C ASP A 211 11.14 5.29 3.71
N PRO A 212 11.16 5.57 5.03
CA PRO A 212 12.23 6.33 5.65
C PRO A 212 13.59 5.62 5.64
N ASN A 213 13.62 4.28 5.66
CA ASN A 213 14.87 3.54 5.64
C ASN A 213 15.59 3.73 4.30
N ASP A 214 14.89 3.58 3.19
CA ASP A 214 15.51 3.69 1.86
C ASP A 214 15.87 5.14 1.54
N MET A 215 15.08 6.12 2.02
CA MET A 215 15.45 7.52 1.95
C MET A 215 16.79 7.79 2.64
N LEU A 216 16.96 7.31 3.87
CA LEU A 216 18.22 7.46 4.60
C LEU A 216 19.34 6.66 3.95
N ALA A 217 19.10 5.42 3.53
CA ALA A 217 20.10 4.59 2.86
C ALA A 217 20.60 5.26 1.57
N ALA A 218 19.72 5.85 0.77
CA ALA A 218 20.10 6.58 -0.43
C ALA A 218 20.99 7.79 -0.12
N LYS A 219 20.65 8.56 0.91
CA LYS A 219 21.37 9.79 1.31
C LYS A 219 22.67 9.54 2.06
N THR A 220 22.85 8.34 2.62
CA THR A 220 23.98 8.02 3.53
C THR A 220 24.89 6.92 2.98
N ALA A 221 24.73 6.53 1.70
CA ALA A 221 25.42 5.38 1.12
C ALA A 221 25.25 4.12 1.99
N ASN A 222 24.00 3.78 2.28
CA ASN A 222 23.57 2.65 3.11
C ASN A 222 24.10 2.72 4.56
N TYR A 223 23.88 3.85 5.23
CA TYR A 223 24.29 4.11 6.62
C TYR A 223 25.82 4.10 6.85
N GLY A 224 26.61 4.24 5.78
CA GLY A 224 28.07 4.33 5.83
C GLY A 224 28.64 5.75 5.90
N GLY A 225 27.85 6.76 5.50
CA GLY A 225 28.21 8.18 5.48
C GLY A 225 27.58 9.00 6.61
N THR A 226 27.76 10.32 6.53
CA THR A 226 27.08 11.30 7.40
C THR A 226 25.88 11.93 6.68
N THR A 227 24.93 12.49 7.43
CA THR A 227 23.79 13.21 6.86
C THR A 227 23.33 14.33 7.78
N THR A 228 22.63 15.31 7.22
CA THR A 228 21.87 16.33 7.95
C THR A 228 20.37 16.10 7.84
N ASP A 229 19.94 14.98 7.26
CA ASP A 229 18.53 14.60 7.16
C ASP A 229 17.94 14.42 8.58
N PRO A 230 16.84 15.11 8.91
CA PRO A 230 16.28 15.07 10.25
C PRO A 230 15.68 13.70 10.63
N LEU A 231 15.41 12.82 9.67
CA LEU A 231 15.04 11.42 9.96
C LEU A 231 16.17 10.66 10.67
N SER A 232 17.43 11.11 10.53
CA SER A 232 18.56 10.45 11.16
C SER A 232 18.55 10.55 12.68
N THR A 233 17.96 11.57 13.28
CA THR A 233 17.87 11.76 14.74
C THR A 233 16.45 11.64 15.28
N TYR A 234 15.47 11.37 14.41
CA TYR A 234 14.04 11.39 14.75
C TYR A 234 13.67 10.51 15.95
N TRP A 235 14.36 9.38 16.13
CA TRP A 235 14.06 8.40 17.19
C TRP A 235 14.89 8.59 18.46
N ASP A 236 15.85 9.53 18.49
CA ASP A 236 16.83 9.64 19.57
C ASP A 236 16.19 9.79 20.96
N ASP A 237 15.24 10.69 21.10
CA ASP A 237 14.56 10.94 22.37
C ASP A 237 13.71 9.74 22.81
N THR A 238 13.03 9.09 21.87
CA THR A 238 12.17 7.93 22.18
C THR A 238 13.02 6.73 22.61
N VAL A 239 14.10 6.44 21.87
CA VAL A 239 15.04 5.36 22.20
C VAL A 239 15.75 5.66 23.52
N THR A 240 16.18 6.89 23.76
CA THR A 240 16.81 7.28 25.04
C THR A 240 15.83 7.15 26.20
N ALA A 241 14.58 7.57 26.03
CA ALA A 241 13.55 7.44 27.05
C ALA A 241 13.22 5.97 27.36
N LEU A 242 13.18 5.11 26.33
CA LEU A 242 12.95 3.68 26.45
C LEU A 242 14.07 2.98 27.24
N PHE A 243 15.33 3.26 26.92
CA PHE A 243 16.50 2.63 27.52
C PHE A 243 16.96 3.30 28.82
N LYS A 244 16.23 4.29 29.36
CA LYS A 244 16.57 4.92 30.63
C LYS A 244 16.81 3.87 31.71
N HIS A 245 17.94 3.99 32.41
CA HIS A 245 18.36 3.05 33.45
C HIS A 245 17.23 2.77 34.45
N GLY A 246 16.98 1.49 34.70
CA GLY A 246 15.95 0.98 35.59
C GLY A 246 14.65 0.62 34.86
N ASN A 247 14.37 1.19 33.69
CA ASN A 247 13.15 0.91 32.95
C ASN A 247 12.96 -0.60 32.75
N MET A 248 11.73 -1.05 32.96
CA MET A 248 11.34 -2.45 32.84
C MET A 248 10.36 -2.63 31.69
N VAL A 249 10.56 -3.70 30.93
CA VAL A 249 9.60 -4.23 29.95
C VAL A 249 9.31 -5.69 30.25
N SER A 250 8.08 -6.15 30.02
CA SER A 250 7.71 -7.56 30.12
C SER A 250 6.95 -8.00 28.88
N ILE A 251 7.61 -8.82 28.07
CA ILE A 251 7.17 -9.21 26.74
C ILE A 251 6.74 -10.69 26.77
N ALA A 252 5.50 -10.96 26.34
CA ALA A 252 4.98 -12.31 26.21
C ALA A 252 5.36 -12.89 24.85
N LEU A 253 6.09 -14.01 24.85
CA LEU A 253 6.36 -14.84 23.66
C LEU A 253 5.88 -16.28 23.91
N GLY A 254 4.67 -16.57 23.50
CA GLY A 254 3.98 -17.85 23.62
C GLY A 254 3.37 -17.98 24.98
N ALA A 255 3.60 -19.14 25.59
CA ALA A 255 3.31 -19.36 27.00
C ALA A 255 4.37 -18.71 27.93
N ALA A 256 5.46 -18.17 27.39
CA ALA A 256 6.56 -17.60 28.16
C ALA A 256 6.48 -16.06 28.23
N ASN A 257 6.99 -15.50 29.34
CA ASN A 257 7.13 -14.06 29.53
C ASN A 257 8.58 -13.74 29.85
N TYR A 258 9.11 -12.71 29.21
CA TYR A 258 10.48 -12.29 29.34
C TYR A 258 10.53 -10.89 29.93
N LEU A 259 11.15 -10.76 31.09
CA LEU A 259 11.38 -9.49 31.74
C LEU A 259 12.72 -8.92 31.26
N GLY A 260 12.68 -7.71 30.72
CA GLY A 260 13.84 -6.91 30.35
C GLY A 260 14.02 -5.76 31.33
N ILE A 261 15.24 -5.58 31.83
CA ILE A 261 15.60 -4.43 32.69
C ILE A 261 16.71 -3.63 32.00
N ALA A 262 16.46 -2.34 31.77
CA ALA A 262 17.45 -1.43 31.22
C ALA A 262 18.51 -1.12 32.29
N LEU A 263 19.78 -1.36 31.98
CA LEU A 263 20.90 -1.14 32.90
C LEU A 263 22.15 -0.67 32.15
N ASP A 264 23.10 -0.09 32.88
CA ASP A 264 24.43 0.25 32.38
C ASP A 264 25.34 -0.99 32.54
N THR A 265 25.60 -1.68 31.43
CA THR A 265 26.31 -2.96 31.43
C THR A 265 27.78 -2.82 31.86
N SER A 266 28.36 -1.61 31.76
CA SER A 266 29.73 -1.33 32.19
C SER A 266 29.92 -1.47 33.72
N ARG A 267 28.82 -1.47 34.47
CA ARG A 267 28.81 -1.61 35.94
C ARG A 267 28.65 -3.05 36.42
N LEU A 268 28.45 -3.99 35.50
CA LEU A 268 28.33 -5.41 35.84
C LEU A 268 29.69 -5.97 36.25
N SER A 269 29.69 -6.97 37.13
CA SER A 269 30.93 -7.66 37.55
C SER A 269 31.62 -8.40 36.39
N ALA A 270 30.85 -8.77 35.37
CA ALA A 270 31.33 -9.35 34.12
C ALA A 270 30.58 -8.70 32.94
N PRO A 271 31.05 -7.52 32.45
CA PRO A 271 30.38 -6.81 31.38
C PRO A 271 30.33 -7.63 30.07
N PRO A 272 29.18 -7.70 29.37
CA PRO A 272 29.10 -8.27 28.03
C PRO A 272 29.85 -7.39 27.02
N ALA A 273 30.26 -7.98 25.90
CA ALA A 273 30.78 -7.21 24.78
C ALA A 273 29.69 -6.31 24.19
N VAL A 274 29.97 -5.01 24.12
CA VAL A 274 29.09 -4.01 23.51
C VAL A 274 29.31 -4.02 21.99
N PRO A 275 28.25 -4.18 21.16
CA PRO A 275 28.36 -4.05 19.72
C PRO A 275 28.90 -2.68 19.31
N ALA A 276 29.54 -2.60 18.14
CA ALA A 276 29.89 -1.30 17.57
C ALA A 276 28.64 -0.43 17.40
N ASN A 277 28.80 0.88 17.54
CA ASN A 277 27.73 1.88 17.39
C ASN A 277 26.61 1.77 18.44
N CYS A 278 26.91 1.20 19.61
CA CYS A 278 26.01 1.12 20.75
C CYS A 278 26.61 1.78 21.98
N THR A 279 25.75 2.25 22.87
CA THR A 279 26.13 2.66 24.22
C THR A 279 26.28 1.44 25.15
N SER A 280 26.79 1.64 26.37
CA SER A 280 26.80 0.59 27.41
C SER A 280 25.43 0.33 28.03
N THR A 281 24.39 1.08 27.68
CA THR A 281 23.04 0.84 28.17
C THR A 281 22.36 -0.27 27.37
N ALA A 282 21.75 -1.23 28.05
CA ALA A 282 21.04 -2.34 27.40
C ALA A 282 19.87 -2.83 28.23
N PHE A 283 18.85 -3.40 27.56
CA PHE A 283 17.91 -4.29 28.24
C PHE A 283 18.57 -5.65 28.43
N GLN A 284 18.68 -6.08 29.69
CA GLN A 284 19.05 -7.45 30.04
C GLN A 284 17.78 -8.31 30.17
N PHE A 285 17.74 -9.42 29.45
CA PHE A 285 16.71 -10.45 29.53
C PHE A 285 17.29 -11.77 30.03
N ASP A 286 16.53 -12.48 30.85
CA ASP A 286 16.83 -13.86 31.25
C ASP A 286 16.19 -14.85 30.27
N ILE A 287 17.02 -15.53 29.48
CA ILE A 287 16.57 -16.49 28.47
C ILE A 287 17.25 -17.83 28.74
N LYS A 288 16.47 -18.82 29.18
CA LYS A 288 16.95 -20.19 29.46
C LYS A 288 18.12 -20.23 30.46
N GLY A 289 18.13 -19.32 31.44
CA GLY A 289 19.18 -19.22 32.46
C GLY A 289 20.41 -18.41 32.02
N GLU A 290 20.39 -17.80 30.84
CA GLU A 290 21.45 -16.92 30.33
C GLU A 290 20.94 -15.47 30.25
N HIS A 291 21.81 -14.52 30.60
CA HIS A 291 21.57 -13.10 30.37
C HIS A 291 21.86 -12.77 28.90
N LYS A 292 20.86 -12.22 28.20
CA LYS A 292 20.98 -11.73 26.82
C LYS A 292 20.62 -10.25 26.77
N TYR A 293 21.26 -9.53 25.86
CA TYR A 293 21.20 -8.07 25.84
C TYR A 293 20.75 -7.54 24.48
N ILE A 294 19.85 -6.56 24.52
CA ILE A 294 19.55 -5.65 23.42
C ILE A 294 20.15 -4.30 23.81
N PHE A 295 21.12 -3.80 23.06
CA PHE A 295 21.84 -2.57 23.39
C PHE A 295 21.15 -1.34 22.81
N GLN A 296 21.23 -0.23 23.53
CA GLN A 296 20.81 1.07 23.04
C GLN A 296 21.80 1.53 21.96
N PRO A 297 21.35 1.78 20.71
CA PRO A 297 22.20 2.34 19.68
C PRO A 297 22.64 3.77 20.02
N GLU A 298 23.77 4.21 19.47
CA GLU A 298 24.22 5.60 19.55
C GLU A 298 23.21 6.56 18.88
N SER A 299 23.09 7.78 19.40
CA SER A 299 22.21 8.82 18.83
C SER A 299 22.59 9.17 17.38
N GLY A 300 21.60 9.63 16.60
CA GLY A 300 21.73 9.88 15.18
C GLY A 300 21.48 8.61 14.36
N LEU A 301 22.22 8.44 13.27
CA LEU A 301 21.94 7.41 12.25
C LEU A 301 21.72 6.00 12.78
N ARG A 302 22.23 5.65 13.96
CA ARG A 302 22.12 4.31 14.54
C ARG A 302 20.79 4.08 15.26
N THR A 303 20.17 5.11 15.86
CA THR A 303 18.77 4.99 16.31
C THR A 303 17.82 4.87 15.12
N ALA A 304 18.07 5.64 14.05
CA ALA A 304 17.33 5.52 12.80
C ALA A 304 17.48 4.14 12.16
N GLU A 305 18.71 3.61 12.12
CA GLU A 305 18.98 2.24 11.64
C GLU A 305 18.30 1.17 12.51
N PHE A 306 18.27 1.34 13.83
CA PHE A 306 17.60 0.41 14.73
C PHE A 306 16.09 0.33 14.46
N VAL A 307 15.44 1.44 14.16
CA VAL A 307 13.99 1.49 14.00
C VAL A 307 13.56 1.33 12.54
N PHE A 308 14.08 2.15 11.62
CA PHE A 308 13.64 2.13 10.23
C PHE A 308 14.19 0.91 9.47
N ARG A 309 15.48 0.58 9.64
CA ARG A 309 16.10 -0.59 9.02
C ARG A 309 15.84 -1.88 9.81
N GLN A 310 15.47 -1.73 11.09
CA GLN A 310 15.21 -2.84 12.00
C GLN A 310 16.46 -3.69 12.24
N SER A 311 17.62 -3.03 12.26
CA SER A 311 18.91 -3.70 12.45
C SER A 311 19.03 -4.33 13.85
N GLY A 312 19.69 -5.48 13.91
CA GLY A 312 20.01 -6.17 15.16
C GLY A 312 21.11 -5.45 15.95
N PHE A 313 20.79 -4.96 17.16
CA PHE A 313 21.78 -4.42 18.11
C PHE A 313 21.88 -5.31 19.35
N THR A 314 21.95 -6.62 19.12
CA THR A 314 22.10 -7.65 20.15
C THR A 314 23.57 -7.98 20.38
N THR A 315 23.89 -8.64 21.50
CA THR A 315 25.24 -9.17 21.76
C THR A 315 25.80 -9.95 20.53
N PRO A 316 27.06 -9.71 20.11
CA PRO A 316 27.65 -10.43 18.98
C PRO A 316 27.62 -11.95 19.18
N GLY A 317 27.25 -12.70 18.12
CA GLY A 317 27.09 -14.16 18.18
C GLY A 317 25.71 -14.66 18.62
N TYR A 318 24.84 -13.76 19.10
CA TYR A 318 23.48 -14.10 19.54
C TYR A 318 22.36 -13.55 18.65
N GLY A 319 22.70 -12.80 17.60
CA GLY A 319 21.71 -12.26 16.65
C GLY A 319 20.92 -13.34 15.89
N SER A 320 21.33 -14.61 15.98
CA SER A 320 20.61 -15.77 15.45
C SER A 320 19.73 -16.49 16.49
N ASP A 321 19.74 -16.07 17.77
CA ASP A 321 18.81 -16.62 18.76
C ASP A 321 17.39 -16.11 18.47
N PRO A 322 16.45 -16.99 18.11
CA PRO A 322 15.11 -16.55 17.68
C PRO A 322 14.33 -15.84 18.78
N ILE A 323 14.64 -16.06 20.06
CA ILE A 323 13.93 -15.40 21.17
C ILE A 323 14.37 -13.95 21.27
N ILE A 324 15.68 -13.66 21.31
CA ILE A 324 16.15 -12.26 21.45
C ILE A 324 15.78 -11.42 20.22
N SER A 325 15.79 -12.03 19.02
CA SER A 325 15.30 -11.36 17.81
C SER A 325 13.80 -11.04 17.91
N GLN A 326 12.97 -11.96 18.40
CA GLN A 326 11.54 -11.69 18.60
C GLN A 326 11.29 -10.60 19.66
N LEU A 327 12.06 -10.58 20.75
CA LEU A 327 11.99 -9.52 21.76
C LEU A 327 12.34 -8.15 21.14
N GLN A 328 13.38 -8.09 20.31
CA GLN A 328 13.74 -6.86 19.60
C GLN A 328 12.63 -6.42 18.64
N ASN A 329 12.04 -7.35 17.87
CA ASN A 329 10.96 -7.04 16.94
C ASN A 329 9.75 -6.44 17.68
N ASN A 330 9.37 -7.00 18.83
CA ASN A 330 8.28 -6.45 19.65
C ASN A 330 8.57 -5.00 20.13
N LEU A 331 9.82 -4.70 20.49
CA LEU A 331 10.21 -3.32 20.83
C LEU A 331 10.07 -2.40 19.62
N ILE A 332 10.57 -2.81 18.45
CA ILE A 332 10.54 -2.00 17.23
C ILE A 332 9.10 -1.77 16.76
N GLU A 333 8.25 -2.80 16.76
CA GLU A 333 6.83 -2.68 16.44
C GLU A 333 6.13 -1.64 17.33
N ALA A 334 6.38 -1.69 18.64
CA ALA A 334 5.82 -0.75 19.59
C ALA A 334 6.36 0.68 19.40
N ILE A 335 7.64 0.84 19.01
CA ILE A 335 8.23 2.13 18.65
C ILE A 335 7.54 2.69 17.40
N CYS A 336 7.44 1.89 16.34
CA CYS A 336 6.81 2.29 15.08
C CYS A 336 5.35 2.70 15.27
N ARG A 337 4.60 1.99 16.12
CA ARG A 337 3.19 2.28 16.43
C ARG A 337 2.98 3.40 17.44
N GLY A 338 4.06 3.96 18.00
CA GLY A 338 4.02 5.09 18.93
C GLY A 338 3.52 4.74 20.35
N VAL A 339 3.66 3.47 20.76
CA VAL A 339 3.15 2.96 22.05
C VAL A 339 4.24 2.36 22.93
N VAL A 340 5.51 2.40 22.52
CA VAL A 340 6.58 1.72 23.26
C VAL A 340 6.66 2.16 24.73
N LEU A 341 6.52 3.46 25.00
CA LEU A 341 6.62 4.01 26.35
C LEU A 341 5.39 3.69 27.22
N ASP A 342 4.24 3.40 26.63
CA ASP A 342 3.03 2.95 27.37
C ASP A 342 3.26 1.60 28.05
N GLY A 343 4.17 0.79 27.50
CA GLY A 343 4.55 -0.52 28.04
C GLY A 343 5.80 -0.49 28.91
N VAL A 344 6.32 0.67 29.30
CA VAL A 344 7.47 0.79 30.19
C VAL A 344 7.01 1.03 31.63
N LYS A 345 7.65 0.35 32.59
CA LYS A 345 7.44 0.60 34.03
C LYS A 345 8.73 1.03 34.71
N ASP A 346 8.59 1.92 35.70
CA ASP A 346 9.67 2.28 36.63
C ASP A 346 9.94 1.10 37.58
N PRO A 347 11.19 0.84 37.97
CA PRO A 347 11.56 -0.25 38.88
C PRO A 347 10.94 -0.14 40.28
N ASN A 348 10.43 1.03 40.67
CA ASN A 348 9.71 1.24 41.93
C ASN A 348 8.20 0.95 41.83
N GLY A 349 7.69 0.68 40.63
CA GLY A 349 6.30 0.32 40.39
C GLY A 349 6.07 -1.17 40.64
N ALA A 350 5.42 -1.51 41.75
CA ALA A 350 5.01 -2.88 42.08
C ALA A 350 4.03 -3.42 41.02
N SER A 351 4.53 -4.09 40.00
CA SER A 351 3.70 -4.87 39.09
C SER A 351 4.38 -6.20 38.80
N THR A 352 3.88 -7.23 39.48
CA THR A 352 4.17 -8.65 39.24
C THR A 352 3.43 -9.22 38.02
N ASN A 353 2.69 -8.41 37.27
CA ASN A 353 1.92 -8.88 36.12
C ASN A 353 2.84 -9.12 34.93
N ASN A 354 3.13 -10.39 34.65
CA ASN A 354 3.84 -10.83 33.45
C ASN A 354 3.14 -10.32 32.17
N GLY A 355 3.90 -9.91 31.16
CA GLY A 355 3.38 -9.50 29.84
C GLY A 355 2.76 -8.10 29.78
N PHE A 356 3.05 -7.23 30.76
CA PHE A 356 2.45 -5.89 30.81
C PHE A 356 2.79 -5.00 29.60
N SER A 357 3.99 -5.15 29.03
CA SER A 357 4.39 -4.39 27.85
C SER A 357 3.61 -4.85 26.63
N THR A 358 3.54 -6.16 26.40
CA THR A 358 2.71 -6.74 25.34
C THR A 358 1.25 -6.32 25.45
N THR A 359 0.69 -6.27 26.66
CA THR A 359 -0.70 -5.82 26.86
C THR A 359 -0.89 -4.36 26.43
N ALA A 360 0.03 -3.47 26.78
CA ALA A 360 -0.04 -2.06 26.41
C ALA A 360 0.19 -1.85 24.91
N TRP A 361 1.20 -2.53 24.34
CA TRP A 361 1.59 -2.40 22.95
C TRP A 361 0.58 -3.03 21.99
N ASN A 362 -0.24 -3.99 22.46
CA ASN A 362 -1.26 -4.65 21.65
C ASN A 362 -2.64 -3.98 21.70
N ASN A 363 -2.75 -2.80 22.31
CA ASN A 363 -3.98 -2.02 22.29
C ASN A 363 -4.01 -1.15 21.03
N ASP A 364 -4.68 -1.62 19.98
CA ASP A 364 -4.81 -0.96 18.67
C ASP A 364 -5.44 0.44 18.76
N ALA A 365 -6.32 0.67 19.73
CA ALA A 365 -6.88 2.00 20.00
C ALA A 365 -5.82 3.04 20.44
N ASN A 366 -4.63 2.59 20.86
CA ASN A 366 -3.51 3.46 21.19
C ASN A 366 -2.53 3.67 20.03
N TRP A 367 -2.61 2.87 18.97
CA TRP A 367 -1.66 2.96 17.87
C TRP A 367 -1.82 4.28 17.10
N TYR A 368 -0.67 4.90 16.84
CA TYR A 368 -0.56 6.09 16.02
C TYR A 368 -1.44 7.25 16.51
N LYS A 369 -1.55 7.45 17.83
CA LYS A 369 -2.30 8.57 18.40
C LYS A 369 -1.78 9.92 17.90
N ALA A 370 -2.65 10.92 17.84
CA ALA A 370 -2.23 12.28 17.53
C ALA A 370 -1.20 12.75 18.57
N GLY A 371 -0.08 13.32 18.10
CA GLY A 371 0.99 13.84 18.97
C GLY A 371 2.05 12.81 19.39
N SER A 372 1.89 11.51 19.08
CA SER A 372 2.90 10.50 19.41
C SER A 372 4.04 10.47 18.40
N THR A 373 5.29 10.35 18.86
CA THR A 373 6.41 9.94 18.01
C THR A 373 6.13 8.53 17.48
N CYS A 374 5.86 8.42 16.18
CA CYS A 374 5.52 7.17 15.52
C CYS A 374 6.06 7.15 14.08
N HIS A 375 5.87 6.03 13.38
CA HIS A 375 6.29 5.87 12.00
C HIS A 375 5.26 6.54 11.06
N TYR A 376 5.38 7.85 10.83
CA TYR A 376 4.37 8.64 10.10
C TYR A 376 4.07 8.16 8.67
N TYR A 377 5.04 7.53 8.00
CA TYR A 377 4.81 6.83 6.73
C TYR A 377 3.80 5.68 6.88
N ALA A 378 4.01 4.76 7.82
CA ALA A 378 3.09 3.65 8.08
C ALA A 378 1.74 4.17 8.61
N LYS A 379 1.76 5.21 9.47
CA LYS A 379 0.54 5.88 9.93
C LYS A 379 -0.30 6.40 8.77
N PHE A 380 0.32 7.04 7.76
CA PHE A 380 -0.41 7.50 6.58
C PHE A 380 -1.12 6.34 5.87
N LEU A 381 -0.40 5.23 5.63
CA LEU A 381 -0.95 4.07 4.94
C LEU A 381 -2.12 3.44 5.71
N HIS A 382 -2.01 3.34 7.04
CA HIS A 382 -3.06 2.76 7.87
C HIS A 382 -4.23 3.71 8.13
N CYS A 383 -3.96 4.99 8.33
CA CYS A 383 -4.89 5.92 8.97
C CYS A 383 -5.36 7.07 8.09
N SER A 384 -4.77 7.32 6.91
CA SER A 384 -5.18 8.47 6.10
C SER A 384 -6.44 8.20 5.27
N ASP A 385 -7.30 9.21 5.23
CA ASP A 385 -8.33 9.37 4.20
C ASP A 385 -7.82 10.19 3.00
N THR A 386 -8.67 10.40 2.00
CA THR A 386 -8.31 11.14 0.77
C THR A 386 -8.12 12.65 0.97
N ASP A 387 -8.50 13.19 2.13
CA ASP A 387 -8.27 14.60 2.49
C ASP A 387 -6.99 14.78 3.33
N GLY A 388 -6.25 13.68 3.57
CA GLY A 388 -5.09 13.68 4.44
C GLY A 388 -5.44 13.83 5.91
N LYS A 389 -6.58 13.30 6.36
CA LYS A 389 -6.94 13.26 7.79
C LYS A 389 -6.94 11.82 8.29
N ASP A 390 -6.83 11.67 9.61
CA ASP A 390 -7.01 10.37 10.25
C ASP A 390 -8.49 9.93 10.14
N TYR A 391 -8.77 8.90 9.32
CA TYR A 391 -10.14 8.43 9.02
C TYR A 391 -10.91 8.02 10.29
N ARG A 392 -10.19 7.59 11.34
CA ARG A 392 -10.77 7.20 12.64
C ARG A 392 -11.40 8.38 13.38
N THR A 393 -11.00 9.61 13.02
CA THR A 393 -11.49 10.86 13.61
C THR A 393 -12.35 11.68 12.64
N SER A 394 -12.09 11.59 11.33
CA SER A 394 -12.86 12.33 10.31
C SER A 394 -14.17 11.63 9.90
N ASN A 395 -14.38 10.36 10.30
CA ASN A 395 -15.53 9.54 9.91
C ASN A 395 -15.69 9.39 8.38
N THR A 396 -14.59 9.46 7.65
CA THR A 396 -14.52 9.17 6.22
C THR A 396 -13.97 7.76 6.00
N GLN A 397 -13.91 7.33 4.74
CA GLN A 397 -13.30 6.04 4.40
C GLN A 397 -11.78 6.20 4.21
N PRO A 398 -10.97 5.24 4.70
CA PRO A 398 -9.54 5.24 4.45
C PRO A 398 -9.22 5.10 2.96
N ILE A 399 -8.02 5.55 2.56
CA ILE A 399 -7.47 5.31 1.21
C ILE A 399 -7.28 3.81 0.97
N PHE A 400 -6.70 3.12 1.96
CA PHE A 400 -6.43 1.69 1.94
C PHE A 400 -7.60 0.94 2.57
N TYR A 401 -8.04 -0.17 1.95
CA TYR A 401 -9.17 -0.95 2.46
C TYR A 401 -8.93 -1.38 3.92
N GLY A 402 -9.76 -0.91 4.85
CA GLY A 402 -9.59 -1.21 6.28
C GLY A 402 -8.27 -0.72 6.88
N GLY A 403 -7.57 0.21 6.23
CA GLY A 403 -6.21 0.61 6.59
C GLY A 403 -5.16 -0.46 6.28
N SER A 404 -5.41 -1.34 5.32
CA SER A 404 -4.50 -2.44 5.01
C SER A 404 -3.22 -2.00 4.31
N ALA A 405 -2.09 -2.11 5.00
CA ALA A 405 -0.78 -1.87 4.43
C ALA A 405 0.29 -2.63 5.21
N TYR A 406 1.39 -2.94 4.55
CA TYR A 406 2.60 -3.44 5.18
C TYR A 406 3.62 -2.28 5.22
N GLY A 407 3.55 -1.41 6.23
CA GLY A 407 4.26 -0.12 6.25
C GLY A 407 5.71 -0.16 6.73
N PHE A 408 6.14 -1.27 7.32
CA PHE A 408 7.51 -1.56 7.75
C PHE A 408 7.68 -3.10 7.92
N SER A 409 8.89 -3.67 7.90
CA SER A 409 9.08 -5.14 7.81
C SER A 409 8.59 -6.01 8.97
N MET A 410 8.09 -5.42 10.06
CA MET A 410 7.46 -6.14 11.18
C MET A 410 6.03 -5.63 11.41
N ASP A 411 5.40 -5.04 10.40
CA ASP A 411 4.04 -4.53 10.48
C ASP A 411 3.01 -5.66 10.41
N GLU A 412 3.19 -6.63 11.30
CA GLU A 412 2.36 -7.81 11.46
C GLU A 412 1.80 -7.83 12.87
N ASN A 413 0.95 -8.80 13.15
CA ASN A 413 0.52 -9.02 14.52
C ASN A 413 1.71 -9.46 15.37
N PRO A 414 1.97 -8.78 16.51
CA PRO A 414 2.94 -9.22 17.48
C PRO A 414 2.74 -10.69 17.82
N ALA A 415 3.85 -11.39 18.03
CA ALA A 415 3.80 -12.78 18.43
C ALA A 415 2.87 -12.95 19.65
N ASN A 416 1.89 -13.87 19.55
CA ASN A 416 0.96 -14.26 20.64
C ASN A 416 -0.12 -13.25 20.99
N TRP A 417 -0.43 -12.39 20.02
CA TRP A 417 -1.69 -11.69 19.94
C TRP A 417 -2.88 -12.65 20.19
N PRO A 418 -3.81 -12.34 21.12
CA PRO A 418 -5.01 -13.14 21.29
C PRO A 418 -5.76 -13.25 19.96
N ALA A 419 -6.28 -14.42 19.62
CA ALA A 419 -7.04 -14.63 18.37
C ALA A 419 -8.24 -13.67 18.22
N SER A 420 -8.71 -13.08 19.33
CA SER A 420 -9.80 -12.09 19.38
C SER A 420 -9.38 -10.64 19.19
N ALA A 421 -8.08 -10.32 19.24
CA ALA A 421 -7.63 -8.94 19.15
C ALA A 421 -7.47 -8.53 17.67
N ALA A 422 -7.62 -7.23 17.39
CA ALA A 422 -7.65 -6.69 16.03
C ALA A 422 -6.37 -7.06 15.27
N GLN A 423 -6.51 -7.64 14.08
CA GLN A 423 -5.35 -7.98 13.25
C GLN A 423 -4.82 -6.71 12.58
N VAL A 424 -3.50 -6.53 12.56
CA VAL A 424 -2.83 -5.58 11.66
C VAL A 424 -3.16 -6.04 10.23
N PRO A 425 -3.82 -5.20 9.43
CA PRO A 425 -4.33 -5.62 8.12
C PRO A 425 -3.25 -5.62 7.03
N SER A 426 -2.07 -6.20 7.26
CA SER A 426 -0.94 -6.15 6.31
C SER A 426 -0.97 -7.25 5.23
N LYS A 427 -1.63 -8.37 5.51
CA LYS A 427 -1.74 -9.54 4.62
C LYS A 427 -3.04 -10.30 4.84
N THR A 428 -3.34 -11.29 4.00
CA THR A 428 -4.47 -12.19 4.26
C THR A 428 -4.28 -12.94 5.58
N PRO A 429 -5.29 -13.02 6.47
CA PRO A 429 -5.20 -13.74 7.74
C PRO A 429 -5.28 -15.27 7.57
N PHE A 430 -5.31 -15.73 6.32
CA PHE A 430 -5.37 -17.13 5.92
C PHE A 430 -4.43 -17.36 4.74
N ASN A 431 -4.03 -18.62 4.57
CA ASN A 431 -3.28 -19.06 3.40
C ASN A 431 -4.24 -19.34 2.25
N ILE A 432 -3.88 -18.91 1.04
CA ILE A 432 -4.65 -19.17 -0.16
C ILE A 432 -4.09 -20.42 -0.85
N SER A 433 -4.91 -21.46 -0.96
CA SER A 433 -4.57 -22.74 -1.62
C SER A 433 -5.32 -22.95 -2.93
N SER A 434 -6.45 -22.25 -3.12
CA SER A 434 -7.29 -22.36 -4.31
C SER A 434 -8.28 -21.20 -4.39
N GLY A 435 -8.90 -21.01 -5.55
CA GLY A 435 -10.00 -20.05 -5.75
C GLY A 435 -9.57 -18.86 -6.58
N THR A 436 -10.28 -17.75 -6.42
CA THR A 436 -10.09 -16.55 -7.23
C THR A 436 -9.61 -15.38 -6.37
N VAL A 437 -8.60 -14.69 -6.88
CA VAL A 437 -8.10 -13.41 -6.37
C VAL A 437 -8.30 -12.37 -7.46
N ASP A 438 -8.95 -11.24 -7.14
CA ASP A 438 -9.00 -10.11 -8.06
C ASP A 438 -7.91 -9.12 -7.66
N LEU A 439 -6.97 -8.82 -8.55
CA LEU A 439 -5.85 -7.90 -8.35
C LEU A 439 -6.00 -6.73 -9.33
N TRP A 440 -5.90 -5.49 -8.84
CA TRP A 440 -6.09 -4.30 -9.64
C TRP A 440 -4.99 -3.27 -9.51
N VAL A 441 -4.86 -2.44 -10.55
CA VAL A 441 -4.10 -1.19 -10.54
C VAL A 441 -5.09 -0.03 -10.60
N GLY A 442 -5.06 0.83 -9.58
CA GLY A 442 -5.96 1.95 -9.42
C GLY A 442 -5.68 3.12 -10.38
N PRO A 443 -6.60 4.09 -10.45
CA PRO A 443 -6.58 5.16 -11.44
C PRO A 443 -5.44 6.15 -11.25
N TYR A 444 -4.92 6.65 -12.38
CA TYR A 444 -4.12 7.88 -12.43
C TYR A 444 -5.06 9.09 -12.52
N GLU A 445 -4.63 10.26 -12.05
CA GLU A 445 -5.41 11.47 -12.26
C GLU A 445 -5.33 11.90 -13.73
N ASN A 446 -6.43 11.68 -14.44
CA ASN A 446 -6.72 12.33 -15.70
C ASN A 446 -5.63 12.27 -16.77
N GLN A 447 -5.28 11.06 -17.19
CA GLN A 447 -5.15 10.83 -18.64
C GLN A 447 -6.51 10.56 -19.29
N THR A 448 -7.54 10.15 -18.53
CA THR A 448 -8.96 10.48 -18.80
C THR A 448 -9.91 10.18 -17.63
N HIS A 449 -10.35 11.22 -16.90
CA HIS A 449 -11.73 11.41 -16.42
C HIS A 449 -12.04 12.92 -16.31
N LYS A 450 -11.45 13.74 -17.18
CA LYS A 450 -12.11 14.98 -17.57
C LYS A 450 -13.37 14.53 -18.29
N ARG A 451 -14.55 14.79 -17.72
CA ARG A 451 -15.74 15.03 -18.54
C ARG A 451 -15.25 15.80 -19.77
N PRO A 452 -15.57 15.43 -21.01
CA PRO A 452 -15.12 16.26 -22.12
C PRO A 452 -15.57 17.70 -21.84
N ASN A 453 -14.63 18.64 -21.75
CA ASN A 453 -14.96 20.07 -21.53
C ASN A 453 -15.42 20.69 -22.85
N THR A 454 -15.17 19.98 -23.95
CA THR A 454 -15.50 20.28 -25.33
C THR A 454 -15.77 18.94 -26.02
N GLY A 455 -16.70 18.92 -26.96
CA GLY A 455 -17.07 17.71 -27.69
C GLY A 455 -18.30 17.98 -28.55
N GLN A 456 -18.48 17.14 -29.57
CA GLN A 456 -19.58 17.31 -30.51
C GLN A 456 -20.92 17.02 -29.84
N TYR A 457 -20.99 16.01 -28.96
CA TYR A 457 -22.22 15.52 -28.33
C TYR A 457 -22.28 15.77 -26.83
N ALA A 458 -23.48 15.93 -26.29
CA ALA A 458 -23.72 16.07 -24.86
C ALA A 458 -25.01 15.35 -24.44
N PHE A 459 -25.16 15.14 -23.13
CA PHE A 459 -26.41 14.66 -22.55
C PHE A 459 -26.75 15.40 -21.27
N GLY A 460 -28.02 15.37 -20.89
CA GLY A 460 -28.49 15.91 -19.61
C GLY A 460 -29.81 15.32 -19.17
N PHE A 461 -29.93 15.06 -17.88
CA PHE A 461 -31.15 14.82 -17.14
C PHE A 461 -31.44 16.08 -16.32
N GLY A 462 -32.68 16.59 -16.41
CA GLY A 462 -33.10 17.77 -15.66
C GLY A 462 -33.03 17.59 -14.13
N THR A 463 -33.41 18.63 -13.39
CA THR A 463 -33.43 18.61 -11.92
C THR A 463 -34.30 17.48 -11.35
N GLY A 464 -34.01 17.02 -10.14
CA GLY A 464 -34.78 15.93 -9.49
C GLY A 464 -34.55 14.53 -10.08
N CYS A 465 -33.42 14.29 -10.75
CA CYS A 465 -33.06 12.98 -11.33
C CYS A 465 -31.95 12.27 -10.53
N GLU A 466 -31.61 12.72 -9.32
CA GLU A 466 -30.50 12.21 -8.51
C GLU A 466 -30.60 10.70 -8.21
N ALA A 467 -31.80 10.13 -8.20
CA ALA A 467 -32.04 8.69 -8.03
C ALA A 467 -31.48 7.83 -9.18
N LEU A 468 -31.16 8.44 -10.33
CA LEU A 468 -30.51 7.78 -11.46
C LEU A 468 -28.97 7.78 -11.33
N ALA A 469 -28.41 8.67 -10.50
CA ALA A 469 -26.96 8.87 -10.38
C ALA A 469 -26.29 7.81 -9.47
N PRO A 470 -24.99 7.51 -9.69
CA PRO A 470 -24.16 8.00 -10.80
C PRO A 470 -24.53 7.35 -12.13
N VAL A 471 -24.30 8.09 -13.23
CA VAL A 471 -24.41 7.58 -14.60
C VAL A 471 -23.03 7.28 -15.14
N VAL A 472 -22.81 6.11 -15.73
CA VAL A 472 -21.53 5.69 -16.30
C VAL A 472 -21.65 5.47 -17.80
N ILE A 473 -20.79 6.11 -18.59
CA ILE A 473 -20.77 6.01 -20.06
C ILE A 473 -19.33 5.84 -20.50
N ASP A 474 -18.99 4.71 -21.12
CA ASP A 474 -17.62 4.43 -21.58
C ASP A 474 -16.58 4.64 -20.45
N GLY A 475 -16.92 4.16 -19.25
CA GLY A 475 -16.14 4.38 -18.02
C GLY A 475 -16.22 5.79 -17.42
N GLN A 476 -16.79 6.78 -18.10
CA GLN A 476 -16.95 8.14 -17.58
C GLN A 476 -18.12 8.24 -16.60
N THR A 477 -17.86 8.72 -15.38
CA THR A 477 -18.88 8.86 -14.33
C THR A 477 -19.44 10.29 -14.25
N TYR A 478 -20.76 10.42 -14.36
CA TYR A 478 -21.52 11.66 -14.26
C TYR A 478 -22.37 11.62 -12.98
N LYS A 479 -22.05 12.51 -12.03
CA LYS A 479 -22.78 12.67 -10.76
C LYS A 479 -23.89 13.72 -10.90
N ALA A 480 -24.89 13.65 -10.04
CA ALA A 480 -25.89 14.70 -9.93
C ALA A 480 -25.28 16.02 -9.39
N SER A 481 -25.80 17.15 -9.85
CA SER A 481 -25.55 18.47 -9.28
C SER A 481 -26.30 18.64 -7.95
N GLY A 482 -26.04 19.74 -7.23
CA GLY A 482 -26.81 20.08 -6.02
C GLY A 482 -28.32 20.28 -6.24
N GLU A 483 -28.75 20.44 -7.50
CA GLU A 483 -30.17 20.55 -7.90
C GLU A 483 -30.73 19.23 -8.46
N GLY A 484 -29.97 18.13 -8.37
CA GLY A 484 -30.40 16.82 -8.85
C GLY A 484 -30.30 16.61 -10.37
N ALA A 485 -29.73 17.56 -11.11
CA ALA A 485 -29.51 17.42 -12.55
C ALA A 485 -28.24 16.62 -12.84
N ILE A 486 -28.23 15.78 -13.88
CA ILE A 486 -27.06 14.95 -14.26
C ILE A 486 -26.71 15.25 -15.71
N GLY A 487 -25.47 15.56 -16.06
CA GLY A 487 -25.15 15.75 -17.47
C GLY A 487 -23.72 16.20 -17.73
N GLY A 488 -23.41 16.28 -19.02
CA GLY A 488 -22.11 16.72 -19.52
C GLY A 488 -21.93 16.40 -20.99
N VAL A 489 -20.76 16.75 -21.50
CA VAL A 489 -20.34 16.35 -22.85
C VAL A 489 -20.03 14.85 -22.86
N LEU A 490 -20.30 14.21 -23.99
CA LEU A 490 -20.03 12.79 -24.23
C LEU A 490 -18.68 12.61 -24.94
N PRO A 491 -17.95 11.50 -24.69
CA PRO A 491 -16.85 11.09 -25.57
C PRO A 491 -17.37 10.81 -26.99
N ASP A 492 -16.45 10.61 -27.94
CA ASP A 492 -16.82 10.12 -29.27
C ASP A 492 -17.29 8.66 -29.15
N LEU A 493 -18.52 8.38 -29.59
CA LEU A 493 -19.19 7.08 -29.45
C LEU A 493 -19.56 6.52 -30.81
N PRO A 494 -18.59 6.02 -31.60
CA PRO A 494 -18.84 5.47 -32.94
C PRO A 494 -19.65 4.16 -32.92
N HIS A 495 -19.78 3.53 -31.76
CA HIS A 495 -20.51 2.29 -31.54
C HIS A 495 -21.56 2.46 -30.45
N TRP A 496 -22.54 1.55 -30.42
CA TRP A 496 -23.51 1.49 -29.33
C TRP A 496 -22.82 1.13 -28.01
N THR A 497 -22.81 2.09 -27.10
CA THR A 497 -22.21 2.03 -25.76
C THR A 497 -23.30 2.13 -24.71
N LYS A 498 -23.12 1.44 -23.58
CA LYS A 498 -24.06 1.53 -22.46
C LYS A 498 -23.90 2.87 -21.75
N MET A 499 -25.04 3.49 -21.44
CA MET A 499 -25.18 4.49 -20.39
C MET A 499 -25.81 3.78 -19.20
N GLU A 500 -25.00 3.45 -18.20
CA GLU A 500 -25.38 2.67 -17.03
C GLU A 500 -25.84 3.60 -15.90
N PHE A 501 -26.96 3.27 -15.25
CA PHE A 501 -27.52 4.01 -14.12
C PHE A 501 -27.28 3.20 -12.85
N HIS A 502 -26.54 3.76 -11.91
CA HIS A 502 -26.15 3.02 -10.70
C HIS A 502 -27.06 3.33 -9.50
N GLY A 503 -27.80 4.45 -9.55
CA GLY A 503 -28.73 4.81 -8.47
C GLY A 503 -29.87 3.80 -8.26
N PRO A 504 -30.50 3.25 -9.33
CA PRO A 504 -31.53 2.22 -9.21
C PRO A 504 -30.99 0.80 -8.88
N GLY A 505 -29.67 0.61 -8.83
CA GLY A 505 -29.02 -0.69 -8.67
C GLY A 505 -28.42 -1.25 -9.98
N SER A 506 -27.79 -2.42 -9.91
CA SER A 506 -27.10 -3.01 -11.06
C SER A 506 -28.06 -3.43 -12.17
N GLY A 507 -27.56 -3.47 -13.41
CA GLY A 507 -28.34 -3.94 -14.57
C GLY A 507 -29.28 -2.90 -15.19
N HIS A 508 -29.21 -1.63 -14.79
CA HIS A 508 -30.02 -0.55 -15.34
C HIS A 508 -29.20 0.24 -16.36
N TYR A 509 -29.57 0.21 -17.64
CA TYR A 509 -28.84 0.92 -18.69
C TYR A 509 -29.71 1.25 -19.90
N ILE A 510 -29.26 2.22 -20.70
CA ILE A 510 -29.73 2.47 -22.07
C ILE A 510 -28.55 2.41 -23.05
N TRP A 511 -28.83 2.40 -24.35
CA TRP A 511 -27.77 2.45 -25.37
C TRP A 511 -27.66 3.83 -25.98
N ILE A 512 -26.43 4.33 -26.12
CA ILE A 512 -26.11 5.59 -26.79
C ILE A 512 -25.00 5.40 -27.83
N LYS A 513 -25.06 6.17 -28.90
CA LYS A 513 -24.09 6.25 -30.01
C LYS A 513 -24.12 7.69 -30.53
N ASN A 514 -23.12 8.14 -31.28
CA ASN A 514 -23.10 9.48 -31.87
C ASN A 514 -24.43 9.87 -32.55
N GLY A 515 -25.14 10.82 -31.96
CA GLY A 515 -26.43 11.33 -32.43
C GLY A 515 -27.63 10.38 -32.25
N GLN A 516 -27.45 9.22 -31.61
CA GLN A 516 -28.48 8.20 -31.44
C GLN A 516 -28.58 7.71 -29.99
N VAL A 517 -29.81 7.40 -29.57
CA VAL A 517 -30.10 6.80 -28.28
C VAL A 517 -31.22 5.78 -28.44
N ALA A 518 -31.10 4.67 -27.73
CA ALA A 518 -32.14 3.68 -27.58
C ALA A 518 -32.43 3.50 -26.10
N THR A 519 -33.51 4.14 -25.64
CA THR A 519 -34.01 4.03 -24.27
C THR A 519 -34.92 2.82 -24.08
N GLY A 520 -35.59 2.36 -25.14
CA GLY A 520 -36.79 1.53 -24.98
C GLY A 520 -37.80 2.23 -24.07
N ASP A 521 -38.49 1.46 -23.22
CA ASP A 521 -39.50 1.97 -22.28
C ASP A 521 -39.01 2.05 -20.83
N CYS A 522 -37.69 1.96 -20.56
CA CYS A 522 -37.18 1.84 -19.19
C CYS A 522 -37.14 3.15 -18.38
N LEU A 523 -37.19 4.31 -19.03
CA LEU A 523 -37.22 5.62 -18.35
C LEU A 523 -38.65 6.18 -18.31
N SER A 524 -39.01 6.84 -17.20
CA SER A 524 -40.35 7.38 -16.93
C SER A 524 -40.77 8.49 -17.91
N LYS A 525 -39.79 9.15 -18.54
CA LYS A 525 -39.98 10.22 -19.51
C LYS A 525 -39.10 9.96 -20.75
N PRO A 526 -39.59 10.28 -21.96
CA PRO A 526 -38.82 10.08 -23.18
C PRO A 526 -37.65 11.07 -23.26
N VAL A 527 -36.67 10.75 -24.12
CA VAL A 527 -35.63 11.70 -24.50
C VAL A 527 -36.26 12.84 -25.32
N GLU A 528 -35.94 14.07 -24.94
CA GLU A 528 -36.16 15.28 -25.72
C GLU A 528 -34.88 15.56 -26.53
N GLN A 529 -34.98 15.54 -27.86
CA GLN A 529 -33.95 16.14 -28.69
C GLN A 529 -34.32 17.63 -28.86
N PRO A 530 -33.58 18.58 -28.23
CA PRO A 530 -33.90 19.98 -28.36
C PRO A 530 -33.78 20.38 -29.84
N GLN A 531 -34.84 20.96 -30.41
CA GLN A 531 -34.96 21.26 -31.85
C GLN A 531 -33.84 22.13 -32.46
N LYS A 532 -32.89 22.65 -31.66
CA LYS A 532 -31.81 23.55 -32.10
C LYS A 532 -30.39 23.05 -31.82
N THR A 533 -30.24 21.84 -31.28
CA THR A 533 -28.92 21.26 -30.96
C THR A 533 -28.90 19.78 -31.36
N PRO A 534 -28.52 19.43 -32.61
CA PRO A 534 -28.58 18.05 -33.14
C PRO A 534 -27.62 17.07 -32.45
N HIS A 535 -26.93 17.50 -31.40
CA HIS A 535 -25.93 16.73 -30.68
C HIS A 535 -26.21 16.61 -29.18
N VAL A 536 -27.41 16.98 -28.71
CA VAL A 536 -27.76 16.91 -27.28
C VAL A 536 -28.88 15.91 -27.06
N PHE A 537 -28.67 14.96 -26.14
CA PHE A 537 -29.72 14.10 -25.59
C PHE A 537 -30.19 14.66 -24.26
N ALA A 538 -31.40 15.21 -24.19
CA ALA A 538 -31.94 15.76 -22.96
C ALA A 538 -33.08 14.89 -22.42
N TRP A 539 -33.16 14.70 -21.12
CA TRP A 539 -34.31 14.12 -20.43
C TRP A 539 -34.91 15.15 -19.50
N PRO A 540 -36.25 15.23 -19.40
CA PRO A 540 -36.91 16.21 -18.55
C PRO A 540 -36.55 16.05 -17.07
N ALA A 541 -36.79 17.11 -16.29
CA ALA A 541 -36.71 17.06 -14.83
C ALA A 541 -37.59 15.95 -14.24
N GLY A 542 -37.14 15.30 -13.17
CA GLY A 542 -37.84 14.16 -12.53
C GLY A 542 -37.98 12.93 -13.43
N THR A 543 -37.04 12.73 -14.36
CA THR A 543 -36.91 11.44 -15.05
C THR A 543 -36.36 10.41 -14.07
N ASP A 544 -36.95 9.22 -14.08
CA ASP A 544 -36.61 8.12 -13.17
C ASP A 544 -36.66 6.79 -13.93
N TRP A 545 -36.09 5.74 -13.35
CA TRP A 545 -36.21 4.39 -13.89
C TRP A 545 -37.57 3.81 -13.56
N LYS A 546 -38.26 3.25 -14.55
CA LYS A 546 -39.58 2.62 -14.32
C LYS A 546 -39.40 1.33 -13.52
N PRO A 547 -40.09 1.16 -12.36
CA PRO A 547 -40.01 -0.07 -11.59
C PRO A 547 -40.33 -1.32 -12.42
N GLY A 548 -39.45 -2.32 -12.35
CA GLY A 548 -39.60 -3.58 -13.09
C GLY A 548 -39.33 -3.51 -14.59
N ALA A 549 -38.95 -2.35 -15.13
CA ALA A 549 -38.62 -2.24 -16.55
C ALA A 549 -37.29 -2.92 -16.88
N THR A 550 -37.28 -3.63 -18.01
CA THR A 550 -36.06 -4.24 -18.56
C THR A 550 -35.30 -3.26 -19.44
N PRO A 551 -33.95 -3.22 -19.37
CA PRO A 551 -33.14 -2.46 -20.30
C PRO A 551 -33.42 -2.81 -21.77
N PRO A 552 -33.28 -1.87 -22.71
CA PRO A 552 -33.45 -2.12 -24.13
C PRO A 552 -32.39 -3.11 -24.67
N GLN A 553 -32.80 -3.91 -25.65
CA GLN A 553 -31.87 -4.72 -26.43
C GLN A 553 -30.90 -3.82 -27.20
N LYS A 554 -29.67 -4.29 -27.41
CA LYS A 554 -28.68 -3.54 -28.20
C LYS A 554 -29.18 -3.38 -29.63
N PRO A 555 -29.29 -2.16 -30.19
CA PRO A 555 -29.71 -2.00 -31.57
C PRO A 555 -28.69 -2.62 -32.55
N SER A 556 -29.17 -3.07 -33.70
CA SER A 556 -28.30 -3.50 -34.80
C SER A 556 -27.48 -2.31 -35.33
N ALA A 557 -26.28 -2.62 -35.86
CA ALA A 557 -25.18 -1.68 -36.14
C ALA A 557 -25.56 -0.39 -36.87
#